data_AF-A0A0T7BP02-F1
#
_entry.id   AF-A0A0T7BP02-F1
#
_cell.length_a   1.000
_cell.length_b   1.000
_cell.length_c   1.000
_cell.angle_alpha   90.00
_cell.angle_beta   90.00
_cell.angle_gamma   90.00
#
_symmetry.space_group_name_H-M   'P 1'
#
loop_
_entity.id
_entity.type
_entity.pdbx_description
1 polymer ?
#
loop_
_entity_poly.entity_id
_entity_poly.type
_entity_poly.pdbx_seq_one_letter_code
_entity_poly.pdbx_strand_id
1 'polypeptide(L)'
;MSNPLHLEDSDFHSSIQENLKELSIQLGSPLDKASIRQIYQNAYDLLSHVSPSTLTLARVAGTLLVYRVQDTEAQEVEWFHTQVKQCLNSEEVEELIESISRTDAL
;
A
#
# COMPACT_ATOMS: atom_id res chain seq x y z
N MET A 1 -0.26 -26.95 20.94
CA MET A 1 0.75 -25.88 21.13
C MET A 1 0.37 -24.77 20.16
N SER A 2 -0.19 -23.67 20.67
CA SER A 2 -0.62 -22.54 19.84
C SER A 2 0.60 -21.69 19.52
N ASN A 3 0.86 -21.47 18.23
CA ASN A 3 1.98 -20.66 17.77
C ASN A 3 1.66 -19.18 18.07
N PRO A 4 2.50 -18.43 18.80
CA PRO A 4 2.23 -17.02 19.15
C PRO A 4 2.34 -16.05 17.96
N LEU A 5 2.90 -16.48 16.83
CA LEU A 5 3.28 -15.60 15.72
C LEU A 5 2.13 -15.10 14.85
N HIS A 6 0.88 -15.54 15.07
CA HIS A 6 -0.27 -15.12 14.26
C HIS A 6 -1.02 -13.88 14.80
N LEU A 7 -0.77 -13.50 16.06
CA LEU A 7 -1.43 -12.36 16.70
C LEU A 7 -0.82 -11.02 16.27
N GLU A 8 0.51 -10.97 16.14
CA GLU A 8 1.22 -9.75 15.73
C GLU A 8 0.84 -9.33 14.31
N ASP A 9 0.76 -10.28 13.36
CA ASP A 9 0.33 -9.99 11.98
C ASP A 9 -1.07 -9.38 11.93
N SER A 10 -2.02 -9.90 12.72
CA SER A 10 -3.40 -9.40 12.78
C SER A 10 -3.51 -7.97 13.30
N ASP A 11 -2.72 -7.63 14.32
CA ASP A 11 -2.71 -6.29 14.92
C ASP A 11 -2.05 -5.27 13.98
N PHE A 12 -1.00 -5.67 13.26
CA PHE A 12 -0.37 -4.82 12.25
C PHE A 12 -1.27 -4.58 11.03
N HIS A 13 -1.95 -5.60 10.52
CA HIS A 13 -2.90 -5.45 9.41
C HIS A 13 -4.04 -4.51 9.76
N SER A 14 -4.52 -4.57 11.01
CA SER A 14 -5.55 -3.67 11.52
C SER A 14 -5.02 -2.24 11.65
N SER A 15 -3.80 -2.07 12.17
CA SER A 15 -3.16 -0.76 12.32
C SER A 15 -2.91 -0.07 10.98
N ILE A 16 -2.46 -0.79 9.95
CA ILE A 16 -2.28 -0.23 8.61
C ILE A 16 -3.63 0.24 8.05
N GLN A 17 -4.69 -0.57 8.15
CA GLN A 17 -6.02 -0.16 7.66
C GLN A 17 -6.56 1.07 8.41
N GLU A 18 -6.35 1.14 9.72
CA GLU A 18 -6.78 2.28 10.52
C GLU A 18 -6.00 3.55 10.15
N ASN A 19 -4.69 3.43 9.93
CA ASN A 19 -3.87 4.52 9.43
C ASN A 19 -4.29 5.00 8.04
N LEU A 20 -4.56 4.11 7.10
CA LEU A 20 -5.07 4.47 5.77
C LEU A 20 -6.40 5.23 5.86
N LYS A 21 -7.29 4.82 6.78
CA LYS A 21 -8.55 5.52 7.01
C LYS A 21 -8.30 6.94 7.52
N GLU A 22 -7.42 7.12 8.50
CA GLU A 22 -7.06 8.45 9.01
C GLU A 22 -6.42 9.32 7.93
N LEU A 23 -5.51 8.78 7.14
CA LEU A 23 -4.89 9.48 6.02
C LEU A 23 -5.92 9.90 4.97
N SER A 24 -6.91 9.06 4.65
CA SER A 24 -7.99 9.44 3.72
C SER A 24 -8.77 10.68 4.18
N ILE A 25 -8.97 10.81 5.50
CA ILE A 25 -9.63 11.98 6.11
C ILE A 25 -8.72 13.21 5.99
N GLN A 26 -7.42 13.06 6.28
CA GLN A 26 -6.45 14.15 6.19
C GLN A 26 -6.27 14.65 4.75
N LEU A 27 -6.36 13.76 3.76
CA LEU A 27 -6.33 14.09 2.33
C LEU A 27 -7.64 14.69 1.81
N GLY A 28 -8.65 14.88 2.67
CA GLY A 28 -9.92 15.52 2.32
C GLY A 28 -10.92 14.64 1.57
N SER A 29 -10.64 13.34 1.43
CA SER A 29 -11.54 12.36 0.80
C SER A 29 -11.71 11.14 1.70
N PRO A 30 -12.53 11.23 2.78
CA PRO A 30 -12.75 10.13 3.70
C PRO A 30 -13.26 8.89 2.98
N LEU A 31 -12.53 7.78 3.10
CA LEU A 31 -12.93 6.50 2.54
C LEU A 31 -13.65 5.63 3.56
N ASP A 32 -14.59 4.83 3.07
CA ASP A 32 -15.31 3.87 3.90
C ASP A 32 -14.45 2.63 4.18
N LYS A 33 -14.87 1.83 5.16
CA LYS A 33 -14.12 0.64 5.59
C LYS A 33 -13.93 -0.38 4.46
N ALA A 34 -14.88 -0.49 3.53
CA ALA A 34 -14.77 -1.42 2.41
C ALA A 34 -13.68 -0.98 1.43
N SER A 35 -13.65 0.31 1.06
CA SER A 35 -12.60 0.86 0.19
C SER A 35 -11.21 0.72 0.81
N ILE A 36 -11.07 1.03 2.11
CA ILE A 36 -9.80 0.87 2.84
C ILE A 36 -9.32 -0.58 2.83
N ARG A 37 -10.22 -1.52 3.11
CA ARG A 37 -9.88 -2.95 3.06
C ARG A 37 -9.46 -3.39 1.65
N GLN A 38 -10.13 -2.89 0.62
CA GLN A 38 -9.78 -3.20 -0.75
C GLN A 38 -8.40 -2.67 -1.14
N ILE A 39 -8.07 -1.43 -0.76
CA ILE A 39 -6.73 -0.84 -0.97
C ILE A 39 -5.67 -1.70 -0.29
N TYR A 40 -5.90 -2.05 0.99
CA TYR A 40 -5.00 -2.89 1.75
C TYR A 40 -4.80 -4.26 1.09
N GLN A 41 -5.89 -4.93 0.70
CA GLN A 41 -5.83 -6.24 0.05
C GLN A 41 -5.10 -6.18 -1.28
N ASN A 42 -5.35 -5.15 -2.10
CA ASN A 42 -4.65 -4.96 -3.35
C ASN A 42 -3.14 -4.81 -3.13
N ALA A 43 -2.72 -4.01 -2.15
CA ALA A 43 -1.30 -3.86 -1.81
C ALA A 43 -0.68 -5.19 -1.36
N TYR A 44 -1.37 -5.95 -0.52
CA TYR A 44 -0.94 -7.26 -0.05
C TYR A 44 -0.79 -8.25 -1.22
N ASP A 45 -1.77 -8.31 -2.11
CA ASP A 45 -1.75 -9.20 -3.28
C ASP A 45 -0.65 -8.81 -4.27
N LEU A 46 -0.43 -7.52 -4.49
CA LEU A 46 0.67 -7.01 -5.32
C LEU A 46 2.03 -7.46 -4.79
N LEU A 47 2.21 -7.44 -3.48
CA LEU A 47 3.47 -7.80 -2.81
C LEU A 47 3.60 -9.28 -2.50
N SER A 48 2.60 -10.11 -2.79
CA SER A 48 2.59 -11.54 -2.44
C SER A 48 3.75 -12.36 -3.03
N HIS A 49 4.39 -11.85 -4.07
CA HIS A 49 5.55 -12.46 -4.73
C HIS A 49 6.89 -12.09 -4.07
N VAL A 50 6.90 -11.10 -3.17
CA VAL A 50 8.04 -10.73 -2.35
C VAL A 50 7.73 -11.01 -0.88
N SER A 51 8.75 -10.97 -0.01
CA SER A 51 8.55 -10.99 1.44
C SER A 51 8.69 -9.56 1.96
N PRO A 52 7.64 -8.72 1.85
CA PRO A 52 7.75 -7.31 2.19
C PRO A 52 7.86 -7.10 3.70
N SER A 53 8.52 -6.02 4.10
CA SER A 53 8.37 -5.53 5.47
C SER A 53 6.97 -4.92 5.68
N THR A 54 6.52 -4.82 6.93
CA THR A 54 5.28 -4.11 7.29
C THR A 54 5.28 -2.67 6.77
N LEU A 55 6.43 -2.00 6.80
CA LEU A 55 6.58 -0.64 6.29
C LEU A 55 6.38 -0.59 4.77
N THR A 56 6.96 -1.53 4.03
CA THR A 56 6.82 -1.62 2.57
C THR A 56 5.37 -1.84 2.17
N LEU A 57 4.66 -2.73 2.86
CA LEU A 57 3.23 -2.92 2.65
C LEU A 57 2.43 -1.65 2.92
N ALA A 58 2.71 -0.96 4.03
CA ALA A 58 2.05 0.30 4.37
C ALA A 58 2.31 1.39 3.32
N ARG A 59 3.53 1.50 2.78
CA ARG A 59 3.88 2.48 1.74
C ARG A 59 3.18 2.18 0.42
N VAL A 60 3.16 0.92 -0.05
CA VAL A 60 2.40 0.55 -1.26
C VAL A 60 0.91 0.85 -1.07
N ALA A 61 0.32 0.47 0.06
CA ALA A 61 -1.08 0.76 0.34
C ALA A 61 -1.35 2.28 0.43
N GLY A 62 -0.42 3.06 0.97
CA GLY A 62 -0.46 4.52 0.99
C GLY A 62 -0.43 5.14 -0.42
N THR A 63 0.44 4.66 -1.31
CA THR A 63 0.47 5.09 -2.71
C THR A 63 -0.86 4.80 -3.41
N LEU A 64 -1.41 3.60 -3.23
CA LEU A 64 -2.72 3.25 -3.81
C LEU A 64 -3.87 4.12 -3.23
N LEU A 65 -3.79 4.48 -1.95
CA LEU A 65 -4.72 5.43 -1.34
C LEU A 65 -4.64 6.80 -2.01
N VAL A 66 -3.44 7.32 -2.22
CA VAL A 66 -3.24 8.62 -2.88
C VAL A 66 -3.81 8.59 -4.30
N TYR A 67 -3.51 7.55 -5.08
CA TYR A 67 -4.10 7.39 -6.41
C TYR A 67 -5.62 7.34 -6.41
N ARG A 68 -6.21 6.66 -5.42
CA ARG A 68 -7.66 6.58 -5.27
C ARG A 68 -8.29 7.94 -4.93
N VAL A 69 -7.63 8.75 -4.12
CA VAL A 69 -8.10 10.06 -3.66
C VAL A 69 -7.95 11.12 -4.75
N GLN A 70 -6.85 11.08 -5.50
CA GLN A 70 -6.59 12.04 -6.58
C GLN A 70 -7.32 11.71 -7.89
N ASP A 71 -8.05 10.59 -7.94
CA ASP A 71 -8.68 10.06 -9.16
C ASP A 71 -7.64 9.88 -10.30
N THR A 72 -6.46 9.36 -9.93
CA THR A 72 -5.34 9.13 -10.85
C THR A 72 -5.78 8.25 -12.02
N GLU A 73 -5.28 8.56 -13.21
CA GLU A 73 -5.62 7.86 -14.44
C GLU A 73 -5.37 6.35 -14.32
N ALA A 74 -6.31 5.54 -14.81
CA ALA A 74 -6.24 4.09 -14.70
C ALA A 74 -4.94 3.49 -15.30
N GLN A 75 -4.40 4.13 -16.34
CA GLN A 75 -3.14 3.72 -16.98
C GLN A 75 -1.94 3.86 -16.04
N GLU A 76 -1.92 4.91 -15.22
CA GLU A 76 -0.84 5.14 -14.25
C GLU A 76 -0.94 4.16 -13.07
N VAL A 77 -2.17 3.86 -12.62
CA VAL A 77 -2.40 2.80 -11.61
C VAL A 77 -1.94 1.43 -12.14
N GLU A 78 -2.28 1.09 -13.39
CA GLU A 78 -1.85 -0.15 -14.03
C GLU A 78 -0.33 -0.21 -14.23
N TRP A 79 0.29 0.91 -14.60
CA TRP A 79 1.74 1.03 -14.68
C TRP A 79 2.39 0.73 -13.34
N PHE A 80 1.95 1.38 -12.26
CA PHE A 80 2.48 1.15 -10.92
C PHE A 80 2.34 -0.31 -10.48
N HIS A 81 1.14 -0.90 -10.67
CA HIS A 81 0.92 -2.32 -10.38
C HIS A 81 1.88 -3.23 -11.14
N THR A 82 2.14 -2.91 -12.42
CA THR A 82 3.06 -3.68 -13.26
C THR A 82 4.50 -3.53 -12.76
N GLN A 83 4.93 -2.33 -12.40
CA GLN A 83 6.26 -2.10 -11.86
C GLN A 83 6.48 -2.85 -10.53
N VAL A 84 5.54 -2.76 -9.59
CA VAL A 84 5.62 -3.49 -8.32
C VAL A 84 5.74 -5.00 -8.53
N LYS A 85 4.98 -5.57 -9.48
CA LYS A 85 5.05 -7.01 -9.83
C LYS A 85 6.35 -7.44 -10.51
N GLN A 86 7.12 -6.49 -11.05
CA GLN A 86 8.39 -6.76 -11.70
C GLN A 86 9.57 -6.67 -10.73
N CYS A 87 9.37 -6.09 -9.55
CA CYS A 87 10.38 -6.05 -8.49
C CYS A 87 10.74 -7.47 -8.02
N LEU A 88 12.03 -7.73 -7.82
CA LEU A 88 12.54 -9.03 -7.40
C LEU A 88 12.56 -9.18 -5.87
N ASN A 89 12.51 -8.07 -5.14
CA ASN A 89 12.61 -8.04 -3.68
C ASN A 89 11.98 -6.76 -3.10
N SER A 90 11.89 -6.71 -1.76
CA SER A 90 11.28 -5.59 -1.05
C SER A 90 12.05 -4.27 -1.21
N GLU A 91 13.35 -4.29 -1.44
CA GLU A 91 14.18 -3.08 -1.60
C GLU A 91 13.87 -2.39 -2.92
N GLU A 92 13.77 -3.14 -4.02
CA GLU A 92 13.38 -2.60 -5.33
C GLU A 92 11.99 -1.94 -5.31
N VAL A 93 11.06 -2.46 -4.48
CA VAL A 93 9.75 -1.82 -4.30
C VAL A 93 9.87 -0.47 -3.60
N GLU A 94 10.72 -0.37 -2.57
CA GLU A 94 10.98 0.89 -1.87
C GLU A 94 11.61 1.92 -2.81
N GLU A 95 12.58 1.50 -3.62
CA GLU A 95 13.22 2.36 -4.64
C GLU A 95 12.22 2.87 -5.67
N LEU A 96 11.31 2.02 -6.14
CA LEU A 96 10.22 2.42 -7.03
C LEU A 96 9.35 3.49 -6.38
N ILE A 97 8.88 3.28 -5.15
CA ILE A 97 8.04 4.25 -4.42
C ILE A 97 8.78 5.58 -4.24
N GLU A 98 10.06 5.53 -3.87
CA GLU A 98 10.89 6.73 -3.76
C GLU A 98 11.03 7.48 -5.08
N SER A 99 11.20 6.77 -6.20
CA SER A 99 11.33 7.40 -7.52
C SER A 99 10.08 8.21 -7.89
N ILE A 100 8.88 7.69 -7.62
CA ILE A 100 7.61 8.37 -7.88
C ILE A 100 7.49 9.64 -7.03
N SER A 101 7.81 9.52 -5.73
CA SER A 101 7.75 10.66 -4.81
C SER A 101 8.71 11.81 -5.15
N ARG A 102 9.83 11.50 -5.83
CA ARG A 102 10.79 12.52 -6.29
C ARG A 102 10.33 13.20 -7.58
N THR A 103 9.56 12.52 -8.42
CA THR A 103 9.04 13.10 -9.66
C THR A 103 7.94 14.13 -9.39
N ASP A 104 7.11 13.95 -8.36
CA ASP A 104 6.09 14.93 -7.95
C ASP A 104 6.65 16.21 -7.31
N ALA A 105 7.94 16.23 -6.93
CA ALA A 105 8.58 17.37 -6.28
C ALA A 105 9.37 18.28 -7.25
N LEU A 106 9.31 18.01 -8.57
CA LEU A 106 10.00 18.74 -9.64
C LEU A 106 9.01 19.51 -10.52
#